data_AF-A0A6N8FTH3-F1
#
_entry.id   AF-A0A6N8FTH3-F1
#
_cell.length_a   1.000
_cell.length_b   1.000
_cell.length_c   1.000
_cell.angle_alpha   90.00
_cell.angle_beta   90.00
_cell.angle_gamma   90.00
#
_symmetry.space_group_name_H-M   'P 1'
#
loop_
_entity.id
_entity.type
_entity.pdbx_description
1 polymer ?
#
loop_
_entity_poly.entity_id
_entity_poly.type
_entity_poly.pdbx_seq_one_letter_code
_entity_poly.pdbx_strand_id
1 'polypeptide(L)'
;MNSATNSFENASDFEKVVALLLERDGWQVKMPPANTRGYDIAAVKNGIPIAVQVKNYRVPVNVSQLERFFDFLDLPIAAQFAGGLFVSASGYSRQAMAYFEQTQSNRVRLGEIQNGRLKIIGDEFAPPSPPASQEPTYLGVFTCKGGVGKTTVSAHIAGAMALSGYDVALIDLDPQKNLTTLLGKGLMLPGTNRRPGNTVSVYDSDKLENGRPPNDVKMVVCDCSPVFEENDEELLKKFTYCLIPTTLNPLGLNKNGDVIKRTVKAIRRVNQDAYIFVLINNYQADETRRSQVLKDQYQRYFAEISEDDEKFEFIDPDEVVIRNSKQLFYWGYHIYDGGRPELAFNSVGGRCLPRADFLNLLNYLEDHSDIEECRN
;
A
#
# COMPACT_ATOMS: atom_id res chain seq x y z
N MET A 1 -5.67 45.42 -40.11
CA MET A 1 -6.07 44.56 -38.97
C MET A 1 -6.75 43.32 -39.54
N ASN A 2 -6.02 42.21 -39.64
CA ASN A 2 -6.59 40.86 -39.70
C ASN A 2 -5.46 39.83 -39.49
N SER A 3 -5.73 38.92 -38.56
CA SER A 3 -5.20 37.55 -38.40
C SER A 3 -3.72 37.28 -38.72
N ALA A 4 -2.86 37.40 -37.71
CA ALA A 4 -1.66 36.56 -37.63
C ALA A 4 -2.02 35.30 -36.83
N THR A 5 -2.58 34.30 -37.52
CA THR A 5 -2.47 32.91 -37.09
C THR A 5 -1.00 32.55 -37.04
N ASN A 6 -0.39 32.57 -35.85
CA ASN A 6 0.96 32.05 -35.65
C ASN A 6 0.93 30.53 -35.86
N SER A 7 1.23 30.11 -37.08
CA SER A 7 1.54 28.72 -37.42
C SER A 7 2.95 28.41 -36.91
N PHE A 8 3.06 27.68 -35.80
CA PHE A 8 4.33 27.17 -35.32
C PHE A 8 4.76 26.00 -36.20
N GLU A 9 5.83 26.17 -36.98
CA GLU A 9 6.24 25.18 -38.00
C GLU A 9 6.89 23.91 -37.40
N ASN A 10 7.39 23.92 -36.16
CA ASN A 10 7.97 22.75 -35.48
C ASN A 10 7.61 22.66 -33.98
N ALA A 11 7.65 21.45 -33.40
CA ALA A 11 7.34 21.20 -31.97
C ALA A 11 8.27 22.00 -31.02
N SER A 12 9.56 22.07 -31.36
CA SER A 12 10.56 22.84 -30.58
C SER A 12 10.27 24.35 -30.53
N ASP A 13 9.62 24.92 -31.55
CA ASP A 13 9.28 26.34 -31.54
C ASP A 13 8.05 26.62 -30.69
N PHE A 14 7.13 25.66 -30.60
CA PHE A 14 5.99 25.75 -29.70
C PHE A 14 6.40 25.59 -28.23
N GLU A 15 7.35 24.69 -27.92
CA GLU A 15 7.95 24.58 -26.59
C GLU A 15 8.58 25.91 -26.14
N LYS A 16 9.36 26.58 -27.00
CA LYS A 16 9.93 27.90 -26.71
C LYS A 16 8.86 28.96 -26.45
N VAL A 17 7.76 28.93 -27.18
CA VAL A 17 6.64 29.87 -26.98
C VAL A 17 5.97 29.63 -25.63
N VAL A 18 5.74 28.36 -25.25
CA VAL A 18 5.21 28.01 -23.93
C VAL A 18 6.17 28.46 -22.83
N ALA A 19 7.48 28.23 -22.99
CA ALA A 19 8.51 28.70 -22.06
C ALA A 19 8.46 30.22 -21.86
N LEU A 20 8.42 31.01 -22.94
CA LEU A 20 8.33 32.47 -22.88
C LEU A 20 7.04 32.95 -22.20
N LEU A 21 5.91 32.28 -22.42
CA LEU A 21 4.65 32.60 -21.77
C LEU A 21 4.69 32.31 -20.27
N LEU A 22 5.30 31.18 -19.88
CA LEU A 22 5.54 30.85 -18.47
C LEU A 22 6.46 31.88 -17.80
N GLU A 23 7.55 32.27 -18.44
CA GLU A 23 8.45 33.32 -17.93
C GLU A 23 7.75 34.66 -17.72
N ARG A 24 6.91 35.06 -18.68
CA ARG A 24 6.10 36.28 -18.57
C ARG A 24 5.13 36.22 -17.38
N ASP A 25 4.63 35.05 -17.04
CA ASP A 25 3.75 34.81 -15.90
C ASP A 25 4.53 34.54 -14.59
N GLY A 26 5.84 34.80 -14.57
CA GLY A 26 6.68 34.77 -13.38
C GLY A 26 7.27 33.41 -13.03
N TRP A 27 7.26 32.45 -13.96
CA TRP A 27 7.95 31.18 -13.80
C TRP A 27 9.42 31.28 -14.22
N GLN A 28 10.30 30.60 -13.50
CA GLN A 28 11.66 30.33 -13.93
C GLN A 28 11.65 29.04 -14.73
N VAL A 29 12.12 29.08 -15.98
CA VAL A 29 12.01 27.95 -16.90
C VAL A 29 13.38 27.34 -17.19
N LYS A 30 13.44 26.00 -17.25
CA LYS A 30 14.62 25.23 -17.64
C LYS A 30 14.24 24.17 -18.66
N MET A 31 14.89 24.20 -19.82
CA MET A 31 14.76 23.15 -20.83
C MET A 31 15.59 21.93 -20.39
N PRO A 32 15.01 20.73 -20.30
CA PRO A 32 15.72 19.53 -19.91
C PRO A 32 16.63 19.02 -21.05
N PRO A 33 17.58 18.11 -20.77
CA PRO A 33 18.41 17.49 -21.80
C PRO A 33 17.58 16.80 -22.89
N ALA A 34 18.13 16.72 -24.10
CA ALA A 34 17.50 15.97 -25.19
C ALA A 34 17.19 14.52 -24.77
N ASN A 35 16.05 13.98 -25.20
CA ASN A 35 15.52 12.65 -24.85
C ASN A 35 15.04 12.48 -23.40
N THR A 36 14.82 13.57 -22.66
CA THR A 36 14.12 13.49 -21.37
C THR A 36 12.72 12.94 -21.57
N ARG A 37 12.33 11.95 -20.74
CA ARG A 37 11.02 11.30 -20.85
C ARG A 37 9.99 12.01 -19.99
N GLY A 38 8.80 12.22 -20.57
CA GLY A 38 7.58 12.59 -19.84
C GLY A 38 7.29 14.08 -19.70
N TYR A 39 8.30 14.95 -19.88
CA TYR A 39 8.11 16.40 -19.87
C TYR A 39 9.08 17.10 -20.83
N ASP A 40 8.66 18.26 -21.32
CA ASP A 40 9.40 19.04 -22.31
C ASP A 40 10.04 20.30 -21.69
N ILE A 41 9.48 20.78 -20.56
CA ILE A 41 9.96 21.97 -19.85
C ILE A 41 9.84 21.74 -18.34
N ALA A 42 10.86 22.10 -17.57
CA ALA A 42 10.75 22.22 -16.12
C ALA A 42 10.54 23.70 -15.77
N ALA A 43 9.58 24.01 -14.90
CA ALA A 43 9.28 25.38 -14.50
C ALA A 43 9.16 25.51 -12.98
N VAL A 44 9.59 26.63 -12.41
CA VAL A 44 9.52 26.91 -10.97
C VAL A 44 8.94 28.30 -10.71
N LYS A 45 7.90 28.40 -9.89
CA LYS A 45 7.35 29.70 -9.45
C LYS A 45 7.12 29.66 -7.94
N ASN A 46 7.57 30.68 -7.23
CA ASN A 46 7.49 30.73 -5.75
C ASN A 46 8.06 29.48 -5.04
N GLY A 47 9.12 28.88 -5.60
CA GLY A 47 9.73 27.66 -5.05
C GLY A 47 8.99 26.35 -5.38
N ILE A 48 7.97 26.41 -6.24
CA ILE A 48 7.12 25.26 -6.59
C ILE A 48 7.55 24.72 -7.96
N PRO A 49 8.23 23.56 -8.04
CA PRO A 49 8.64 22.98 -9.30
C PRO A 49 7.50 22.23 -9.98
N ILE A 50 7.33 22.38 -11.30
CA ILE A 50 6.37 21.64 -12.10
C ILE A 50 7.04 21.07 -13.35
N ALA A 51 6.53 19.92 -13.80
CA ALA A 51 6.81 19.38 -15.13
C ALA A 51 5.80 19.95 -16.13
N VAL A 52 6.24 20.35 -17.30
CA VAL A 52 5.34 20.84 -18.36
C VAL A 52 5.51 19.95 -19.57
N GLN A 53 4.40 19.38 -20.04
CA GLN A 53 4.36 18.63 -21.29
C GLN A 53 3.60 19.44 -22.34
N VAL A 54 4.16 19.55 -23.52
CA VAL A 54 3.71 20.44 -24.59
C VAL A 54 3.32 19.61 -25.81
N LYS A 55 2.07 19.77 -26.27
CA LYS A 55 1.56 19.12 -27.49
C LYS A 55 1.15 20.15 -28.54
N ASN A 56 1.95 20.21 -29.60
CA ASN A 56 1.65 21.01 -30.80
C ASN A 56 1.00 20.15 -31.90
N TYR A 57 -0.21 19.65 -31.65
CA TYR A 57 -0.98 18.89 -32.66
C TYR A 57 -2.08 19.73 -33.28
N ARG A 58 -2.43 19.40 -34.54
CA ARG A 58 -3.58 19.99 -35.24
C ARG A 58 -4.93 19.50 -34.71
N VAL A 59 -4.94 18.38 -33.99
CA VAL A 59 -6.15 17.77 -33.41
C VAL A 59 -6.13 17.86 -31.89
N PRO A 60 -7.28 18.04 -31.23
CA PRO A 60 -7.36 18.14 -29.78
C PRO A 60 -6.80 16.91 -29.07
N VAL A 61 -6.24 17.12 -27.88
CA VAL A 61 -5.66 16.07 -27.04
C VAL A 61 -6.75 15.09 -26.60
N ASN A 62 -6.45 13.78 -26.68
CA ASN A 62 -7.34 12.70 -26.27
C ASN A 62 -6.98 12.15 -24.87
N VAL A 63 -7.84 11.27 -24.33
CA VAL A 63 -7.67 10.66 -23.00
C VAL A 63 -6.33 9.92 -22.88
N SER A 64 -5.97 9.08 -23.85
CA SER A 64 -4.72 8.31 -23.82
C SER A 64 -3.45 9.18 -23.75
N GLN A 65 -3.50 10.39 -24.32
CA GLN A 65 -2.38 11.33 -24.25
C GLN A 65 -2.29 11.97 -22.87
N LEU A 66 -3.42 12.30 -22.24
CA LEU A 66 -3.44 12.76 -20.85
C LEU A 66 -3.00 11.66 -19.89
N GLU A 67 -3.52 10.44 -20.01
CA GLU A 67 -3.15 9.29 -19.17
C GLU A 67 -1.64 9.08 -19.13
N ARG A 68 -0.95 9.13 -20.28
CA ARG A 68 0.52 8.99 -20.31
C ARG A 68 1.26 10.06 -19.50
N PHE A 69 0.69 11.25 -19.37
CA PHE A 69 1.28 12.31 -18.55
C PHE A 69 1.00 12.09 -17.07
N PHE A 70 -0.19 11.59 -16.75
CA PHE A 70 -0.56 11.21 -15.38
C PHE A 70 0.36 10.08 -14.92
N ASP A 71 0.47 9.00 -15.71
CA ASP A 71 1.37 7.88 -15.48
C ASP A 71 2.82 8.34 -15.26
N PHE A 72 3.28 9.36 -16.02
CA PHE A 72 4.61 9.93 -15.83
C PHE A 72 4.78 10.61 -14.47
N LEU A 73 3.78 11.38 -14.01
CA LEU A 73 3.83 12.10 -12.74
C LEU A 73 3.84 11.16 -11.52
N ASP A 74 3.38 9.92 -11.71
CA ASP A 74 3.41 8.87 -10.70
C ASP A 74 4.74 8.11 -10.67
N LEU A 75 5.66 8.35 -11.62
CA LEU A 75 6.99 7.74 -11.60
C LEU A 75 7.90 8.43 -10.56
N PRO A 76 8.84 7.69 -9.92
CA PRO A 76 9.79 8.26 -8.96
C PRO A 76 10.61 9.43 -9.52
N ILE A 77 10.91 9.44 -10.82
CA ILE A 77 11.64 10.52 -11.49
C ILE A 77 10.87 11.86 -11.51
N ALA A 78 9.55 11.82 -11.36
CA ALA A 78 8.67 12.98 -11.30
C ALA A 78 8.39 13.44 -9.86
N ALA A 79 8.91 12.73 -8.84
CA ALA A 79 8.74 13.10 -7.43
C ALA A 79 9.33 14.49 -7.09
N GLN A 80 10.27 14.98 -7.90
CA GLN A 80 10.81 16.33 -7.78
C GLN A 80 9.83 17.45 -8.17
N PHE A 81 8.67 17.14 -8.76
CA PHE A 81 7.67 18.11 -9.20
C PHE A 81 6.44 18.09 -8.30
N ALA A 82 5.95 19.27 -7.93
CA ALA A 82 4.67 19.46 -7.24
C ALA A 82 3.48 18.99 -8.08
N GLY A 83 3.61 19.07 -9.39
CA GLY A 83 2.59 18.65 -10.34
C GLY A 83 3.05 18.83 -11.78
N GLY A 84 2.11 18.63 -12.69
CA GLY A 84 2.30 18.79 -14.11
C GLY A 84 1.36 19.82 -14.74
N LEU A 85 1.85 20.55 -15.73
CA LEU A 85 1.04 21.34 -16.65
C LEU A 85 1.08 20.70 -18.04
N PHE A 86 -0.05 20.17 -18.48
CA PHE A 86 -0.18 19.68 -19.86
C PHE A 86 -0.63 20.86 -20.73
N VAL A 87 0.11 21.25 -21.76
CA VAL A 87 -0.21 22.39 -22.62
C VAL A 87 -0.54 21.90 -24.03
N SER A 88 -1.70 22.30 -24.55
CA SER A 88 -2.14 21.95 -25.90
C SER A 88 -2.31 23.18 -26.78
N ALA A 89 -1.79 23.10 -28.02
CA ALA A 89 -2.03 24.12 -29.06
C ALA A 89 -3.47 24.10 -29.59
N SER A 90 -4.10 22.93 -29.63
CA SER A 90 -5.43 22.69 -30.22
C SER A 90 -6.52 22.39 -29.18
N GLY A 91 -6.20 22.57 -27.90
CA GLY A 91 -7.08 22.26 -26.78
C GLY A 91 -7.27 20.77 -26.55
N TYR A 92 -8.38 20.42 -25.90
CA TYR A 92 -8.69 19.07 -25.43
C TYR A 92 -10.03 18.58 -26.01
N SER A 93 -10.10 17.29 -26.30
CA SER A 93 -11.36 16.64 -26.68
C SER A 93 -12.37 16.67 -25.51
N ARG A 94 -13.67 16.59 -25.80
CA ARG A 94 -14.72 16.54 -24.76
C ARG A 94 -14.51 15.38 -23.79
N GLN A 95 -14.05 14.24 -24.29
CA GLN A 95 -13.74 13.06 -23.49
C GLN A 95 -12.53 13.27 -22.59
N ALA A 96 -11.48 13.95 -23.08
CA ALA A 96 -10.31 14.30 -22.29
C ALA A 96 -10.64 15.30 -21.17
N MET A 97 -11.50 16.27 -21.44
CA MET A 97 -12.00 17.21 -20.42
C MET A 97 -12.84 16.50 -19.35
N ALA A 98 -13.79 15.66 -19.78
CA ALA A 98 -14.61 14.88 -18.84
C ALA A 98 -13.76 13.92 -17.98
N TYR A 99 -12.74 13.30 -18.58
CA TYR A 99 -11.78 12.48 -17.86
C TYR A 99 -11.04 13.30 -16.80
N PHE A 100 -10.47 14.45 -17.18
CA PHE A 100 -9.77 15.36 -16.25
C PHE A 100 -10.66 15.80 -15.07
N GLU A 101 -11.91 16.17 -15.35
CA GLU A 101 -12.88 16.57 -14.31
C GLU A 101 -13.23 15.42 -13.35
N GLN A 102 -13.31 14.18 -13.85
CA GLN A 102 -13.62 13.00 -13.04
C GLN A 102 -12.43 12.48 -12.22
N THR A 103 -11.19 12.61 -12.73
CA THR A 103 -10.01 12.08 -12.02
C THR A 103 -9.72 12.85 -10.72
N GLN A 104 -10.22 14.08 -10.56
CA GLN A 104 -9.96 14.94 -9.39
C GLN A 104 -8.47 15.03 -9.01
N SER A 105 -7.57 14.96 -10.00
CA SER A 105 -6.13 14.97 -9.74
C SER A 105 -5.67 16.37 -9.34
N ASN A 106 -5.24 16.52 -8.08
CA ASN A 106 -4.62 17.75 -7.59
C ASN A 106 -3.21 17.98 -8.17
N ARG A 107 -2.67 17.03 -8.96
CA ARG A 107 -1.31 17.10 -9.51
C ARG A 107 -1.28 17.61 -10.95
N VAL A 108 -2.35 17.52 -11.74
CA VAL A 108 -2.35 17.94 -13.16
C VAL A 108 -3.19 19.18 -13.38
N ARG A 109 -2.67 20.14 -14.16
CA ARG A 109 -3.43 21.27 -14.72
C ARG A 109 -3.37 21.19 -16.23
N LEU A 110 -4.42 21.70 -16.88
CA LEU A 110 -4.47 21.80 -18.34
C LEU A 110 -4.16 23.25 -18.76
N GLY A 111 -3.36 23.41 -19.80
CA GLY A 111 -2.96 24.70 -20.36
C GLY A 111 -3.44 24.82 -21.80
N GLU A 112 -4.00 25.98 -22.13
CA GLU A 112 -4.35 26.36 -23.50
C GLU A 112 -3.82 27.76 -23.80
N ILE A 113 -3.29 27.96 -25.01
CA ILE A 113 -2.90 29.30 -25.44
C ILE A 113 -4.11 30.00 -26.05
N GLN A 114 -4.59 31.04 -25.39
CA GLN A 114 -5.72 31.85 -25.84
C GLN A 114 -5.29 33.32 -25.88
N ASN A 115 -5.48 33.98 -27.03
CA ASN A 115 -5.14 35.40 -27.23
C ASN A 115 -3.69 35.76 -26.83
N GLY A 116 -2.73 34.86 -27.11
CA GLY A 116 -1.32 35.06 -26.77
C GLY A 116 -1.00 35.01 -25.28
N ARG A 117 -1.88 34.39 -24.47
CA ARG A 117 -1.64 34.08 -23.05
C ARG A 117 -1.85 32.60 -22.80
N LEU A 118 -1.14 32.07 -21.83
CA LEU A 118 -1.36 30.71 -21.34
C LEU A 118 -2.48 30.73 -20.30
N LYS A 119 -3.64 30.20 -20.68
CA LYS A 119 -4.76 29.98 -19.76
C LYS A 119 -4.56 28.62 -19.10
N ILE A 120 -4.43 28.62 -17.77
CA ILE A 120 -4.36 27.41 -16.97
C ILE A 120 -5.78 27.07 -16.47
N ILE A 121 -6.14 25.80 -16.57
CA ILE A 121 -7.39 25.19 -16.12
C ILE A 121 -7.04 24.24 -14.97
N GLY A 122 -7.64 24.50 -13.82
CA GLY A 122 -7.33 23.85 -12.54
C GLY A 122 -6.83 24.87 -11.51
N ASP A 123 -6.73 24.43 -10.26
CA ASP A 123 -6.29 25.28 -9.14
C ASP A 123 -4.80 25.62 -9.22
N GLU A 124 -4.39 26.67 -8.49
CA GLU A 124 -2.98 27.05 -8.38
C GLU A 124 -2.12 25.86 -7.95
N PHE A 125 -0.89 25.83 -8.44
CA PHE A 125 0.10 24.88 -7.95
C PHE A 125 0.44 25.25 -6.51
N ALA A 126 0.11 24.36 -5.58
CA ALA A 126 0.64 24.41 -4.22
C ALA A 126 2.08 23.85 -4.23
N PRO A 127 2.93 24.21 -3.24
CA PRO A 127 4.17 23.47 -3.03
C PRO A 127 3.86 21.98 -3.02
N PRO A 128 4.80 21.12 -3.46
CA PRO A 128 4.62 19.70 -3.22
C PRO A 128 4.36 19.60 -1.73
N SER A 129 3.14 19.25 -1.34
CA SER A 129 2.94 18.74 -0.01
C SER A 129 3.98 17.62 0.05
N PRO A 130 4.93 17.60 1.02
CA PRO A 130 5.51 16.31 1.35
C PRO A 130 4.31 15.36 1.42
N PRO A 131 4.34 14.19 0.73
CA PRO A 131 3.17 13.30 0.69
C PRO A 131 2.61 13.36 2.08
N ALA A 132 1.39 13.93 2.23
CA ALA A 132 0.91 14.34 3.55
C ALA A 132 1.24 13.16 4.42
N SER A 133 2.13 13.34 5.41
CA SER A 133 2.72 12.21 6.11
C SER A 133 1.61 11.64 6.96
N GLN A 134 0.67 10.93 6.33
CA GLN A 134 0.02 9.80 6.92
C GLN A 134 1.22 8.96 7.33
N GLU A 135 1.49 8.98 8.62
CA GLU A 135 2.36 7.97 9.17
C GLU A 135 1.83 6.63 8.64
N PRO A 136 2.73 5.73 8.20
CA PRO A 136 2.29 4.44 7.70
C PRO A 136 1.35 3.79 8.70
N THR A 137 0.33 3.09 8.24
CA THR A 137 -0.49 2.26 9.10
C THR A 137 0.31 1.02 9.46
N TYR A 138 0.47 0.75 10.76
CA TYR A 138 1.21 -0.41 11.24
C TYR A 138 0.26 -1.51 11.73
N LEU A 139 0.47 -2.72 11.20
CA LEU A 139 -0.16 -3.95 11.67
C LEU A 139 0.88 -4.82 12.39
N GLY A 140 0.81 -4.85 13.72
CA GLY A 140 1.62 -5.75 14.56
C GLY A 140 1.02 -7.15 14.63
N VAL A 141 1.76 -8.18 14.21
CA VAL A 141 1.32 -9.57 14.35
C VAL A 141 1.99 -10.18 15.57
N PHE A 142 1.20 -10.41 16.62
CA PHE A 142 1.69 -10.92 17.90
C PHE A 142 1.40 -12.40 18.08
N THR A 143 2.27 -13.06 18.83
CA THR A 143 1.90 -14.30 19.50
C THR A 143 2.52 -14.32 20.87
N CYS A 144 1.91 -15.07 21.78
CA CYS A 144 2.53 -15.35 23.07
C CYS A 144 2.70 -16.87 23.27
N LYS A 145 2.74 -17.62 22.16
CA LYS A 145 3.15 -19.02 22.12
C LYS A 145 3.85 -19.33 20.79
N GLY A 146 5.04 -19.90 20.87
CA GLY A 146 5.73 -20.43 19.69
C GLY A 146 4.86 -21.45 18.94
N GLY A 147 4.84 -21.36 17.61
CA GLY A 147 4.21 -22.36 16.74
C GLY A 147 2.71 -22.16 16.43
N VAL A 148 2.10 -21.02 16.76
CA VAL A 148 0.74 -20.69 16.29
C VAL A 148 0.71 -20.03 14.91
N GLY A 149 1.87 -19.93 14.24
CA GLY A 149 1.99 -19.44 12.87
C GLY A 149 2.09 -17.93 12.69
N LYS A 150 2.62 -17.19 13.67
CA LYS A 150 2.85 -15.73 13.61
C LYS A 150 3.55 -15.30 12.31
N THR A 151 4.79 -15.75 12.09
CA THR A 151 5.59 -15.45 10.88
C THR A 151 4.86 -15.85 9.59
N THR A 152 4.14 -16.96 9.60
CA THR A 152 3.30 -17.38 8.48
C THR A 152 2.19 -16.38 8.21
N VAL A 153 1.46 -15.96 9.24
CA VAL A 153 0.38 -14.97 9.12
C VAL A 153 0.94 -13.63 8.65
N SER A 154 2.03 -13.12 9.25
CA SER A 154 2.70 -11.87 8.87
C SER A 154 3.09 -11.85 7.38
N ALA A 155 3.76 -12.90 6.90
CA ALA A 155 4.18 -13.00 5.51
C ALA A 155 3.00 -13.04 4.53
N HIS A 156 1.98 -13.84 4.84
CA HIS A 156 0.89 -14.09 3.90
C HIS A 156 -0.16 -12.99 3.91
N ILE A 157 -0.42 -12.31 5.04
CA ILE A 157 -1.30 -11.14 5.04
C ILE A 157 -0.65 -9.98 4.27
N ALA A 158 0.65 -9.74 4.44
CA ALA A 158 1.39 -8.77 3.62
C ALA A 158 1.35 -9.13 2.13
N GLY A 159 1.43 -10.42 1.82
CA GLY A 159 1.25 -10.92 0.46
C GLY A 159 -0.15 -10.66 -0.11
N ALA A 160 -1.20 -10.91 0.68
CA ALA A 160 -2.58 -10.66 0.29
C ALA A 160 -2.84 -9.15 0.07
N MET A 161 -2.31 -8.30 0.94
CA MET A 161 -2.33 -6.84 0.77
C MET A 161 -1.62 -6.45 -0.53
N ALA A 162 -0.39 -6.91 -0.76
CA ALA A 162 0.31 -6.57 -2.00
C ALA A 162 -0.38 -7.07 -3.27
N LEU A 163 -1.03 -8.25 -3.25
CA LEU A 163 -1.88 -8.72 -4.35
C LEU A 163 -3.12 -7.84 -4.57
N SER A 164 -3.63 -7.21 -3.50
CA SER A 164 -4.82 -6.36 -3.51
C SER A 164 -4.52 -4.90 -3.86
N GLY A 165 -3.24 -4.55 -4.07
CA GLY A 165 -2.81 -3.24 -4.57
C GLY A 165 -2.15 -2.35 -3.53
N TYR A 166 -1.91 -2.85 -2.32
CA TYR A 166 -1.19 -2.11 -1.29
C TYR A 166 0.31 -2.07 -1.57
N ASP A 167 0.94 -0.96 -1.21
CA ASP A 167 2.39 -0.92 -1.03
C ASP A 167 2.74 -1.28 0.42
N VAL A 168 3.41 -2.42 0.59
CA VAL A 168 3.58 -3.06 1.90
C VAL A 168 5.05 -3.32 2.19
N ALA A 169 5.51 -2.84 3.35
CA ALA A 169 6.75 -3.28 3.96
C ALA A 169 6.48 -4.34 5.03
N LEU A 170 7.35 -5.34 5.08
CA LEU A 170 7.34 -6.35 6.11
C LEU A 170 8.58 -6.21 6.99
N ILE A 171 8.38 -6.17 8.31
CA ILE A 171 9.46 -5.97 9.29
C ILE A 171 9.58 -7.22 10.15
N ASP A 172 10.77 -7.81 10.20
CA ASP A 172 11.10 -8.89 11.14
C ASP A 172 11.61 -8.28 12.45
N LEU A 173 10.78 -8.34 13.49
CA LEU A 173 11.12 -7.90 14.84
C LEU A 173 11.52 -9.07 15.74
N ASP A 174 11.43 -10.31 15.25
CA ASP A 174 11.76 -11.50 16.01
C ASP A 174 13.29 -11.68 16.02
N PRO A 175 13.95 -11.75 17.19
CA PRO A 175 15.40 -11.99 17.26
C PRO A 175 15.85 -13.28 16.54
N GLN A 176 14.94 -14.26 16.36
CA GLN A 176 15.22 -15.48 15.61
C GLN A 176 15.32 -15.28 14.09
N LYS A 177 14.86 -14.13 13.59
CA LYS A 177 14.89 -13.75 12.17
C LYS A 177 14.29 -14.81 11.23
N ASN A 178 13.21 -15.45 11.68
CA ASN A 178 12.55 -16.52 10.93
C ASN A 178 11.98 -15.99 9.61
N LEU A 179 11.42 -14.77 9.61
CA LEU A 179 10.84 -14.15 8.44
C LEU A 179 11.91 -13.79 7.41
N THR A 180 13.00 -13.16 7.84
CA THR A 180 14.15 -12.85 6.99
C THR A 180 14.78 -14.12 6.42
N THR A 181 14.83 -15.22 7.20
CA THR A 181 15.31 -16.51 6.71
C THR A 181 14.43 -17.09 5.61
N LEU A 182 13.10 -16.96 5.75
CA LEU A 182 12.12 -17.48 4.78
C LEU A 182 12.04 -16.64 3.51
N LEU A 183 12.12 -15.31 3.61
CA LEU A 183 11.84 -14.39 2.51
C LEU A 183 13.05 -13.63 1.98
N GLY A 184 14.20 -13.71 2.66
CA GLY A 184 15.38 -12.92 2.30
C GLY A 184 15.11 -11.42 2.45
N LYS A 185 15.45 -10.64 1.41
CA LYS A 185 15.23 -9.18 1.39
C LYS A 185 13.87 -8.76 0.84
N GLY A 186 13.07 -9.70 0.37
CA GLY A 186 11.82 -9.39 -0.28
C GLY A 186 11.31 -10.52 -1.16
N LEU A 187 10.04 -10.38 -1.52
CA LEU A 187 9.28 -11.35 -2.28
C LEU A 187 8.68 -10.66 -3.50
N MET A 188 8.87 -11.26 -4.68
CA MET A 188 8.16 -10.84 -5.88
C MET A 188 6.87 -11.65 -6.02
N LEU A 189 5.73 -10.95 -5.99
CA LEU A 189 4.42 -11.54 -6.27
C LEU A 189 4.13 -11.42 -7.76
N PRO A 190 3.79 -12.53 -8.44
CA PRO A 190 3.51 -12.48 -9.86
C PRO A 190 2.27 -11.62 -10.12
N GLY A 191 2.37 -10.75 -11.12
CA GLY A 191 1.25 -9.97 -11.62
C GLY A 191 0.20 -10.87 -12.28
N THR A 192 -0.97 -10.29 -12.53
CA THR A 192 -1.97 -10.92 -13.40
C THR A 192 -1.87 -10.34 -14.81
N ASN A 193 -2.58 -10.90 -15.78
CA ASN A 193 -2.66 -10.33 -17.13
C ASN A 193 -3.14 -8.85 -17.16
N ARG A 194 -3.67 -8.33 -16.05
CA ARG A 194 -4.21 -6.97 -15.92
C ARG A 194 -3.44 -6.08 -14.95
N ARG A 195 -2.51 -6.61 -14.16
CA ARG A 195 -1.73 -5.84 -13.16
C ARG A 195 -0.29 -6.33 -13.12
N PRO A 196 0.72 -5.43 -13.13
CA PRO A 196 2.12 -5.82 -12.95
C PRO A 196 2.32 -6.53 -11.61
N GLY A 197 3.40 -7.30 -11.50
CA GLY A 197 3.77 -7.93 -10.24
C GLY A 197 4.19 -6.90 -9.20
N ASN A 198 3.90 -7.18 -7.93
CA ASN A 198 4.28 -6.33 -6.81
C ASN A 198 5.41 -6.97 -6.01
N THR A 199 6.23 -6.14 -5.36
CA THR A 199 7.30 -6.61 -4.48
C THR A 199 6.94 -6.27 -3.05
N VAL A 200 6.99 -7.26 -2.16
CA VAL A 200 6.96 -7.04 -0.71
C VAL A 200 8.40 -6.99 -0.23
N SER A 201 8.83 -5.85 0.29
CA SER A 201 10.18 -5.69 0.83
C SER A 201 10.24 -6.17 2.28
N VAL A 202 11.32 -6.86 2.64
CA VAL A 202 11.52 -7.38 4.00
C VAL A 202 12.70 -6.66 4.66
N TYR A 203 12.46 -6.11 5.85
CA TYR A 203 13.42 -5.34 6.62
C TYR A 203 13.69 -6.01 7.96
N ASP A 204 14.96 -6.00 8.38
CA ASP A 204 15.31 -6.29 9.76
C ASP A 204 15.06 -5.04 10.61
N SER A 205 14.64 -5.21 11.86
CA SER A 205 14.52 -4.12 12.86
C SER A 205 15.73 -3.18 12.86
N ASP A 206 16.93 -3.75 12.81
CA ASP A 206 18.21 -3.05 12.94
C ASP A 206 18.56 -2.14 11.74
N LYS A 207 17.82 -2.28 10.63
CA LYS A 207 18.08 -1.57 9.37
C LYS A 207 17.07 -0.46 9.08
N LEU A 208 16.08 -0.25 9.95
CA LEU A 208 15.13 0.85 9.85
C LEU A 208 15.79 2.14 10.38
N GLU A 209 16.07 3.10 9.49
CA GLU A 209 16.55 4.43 9.93
C GLU A 209 15.45 5.11 10.77
N ASN A 210 15.76 5.40 12.04
CA ASN A 210 14.82 5.98 13.01
C ASN A 210 13.50 5.18 13.18
N GLY A 211 13.51 3.88 12.91
CA GLY A 211 12.32 3.02 13.05
C GLY A 211 11.19 3.38 12.09
N ARG A 212 11.53 3.88 10.90
CA ARG A 212 10.56 4.19 9.82
C ARG A 212 10.85 3.37 8.57
N PRO A 213 9.81 2.86 7.88
CA PRO A 213 9.96 2.30 6.54
C PRO A 213 10.30 3.41 5.52
N PRO A 214 10.65 3.06 4.27
CA PRO A 214 10.78 4.03 3.18
C PRO A 214 9.53 4.94 3.04
N ASN A 215 9.73 6.18 2.60
CA ASN A 215 8.72 7.26 2.63
C ASN A 215 7.48 7.02 1.74
N ASP A 216 7.52 6.03 0.85
CA ASP A 216 6.45 5.65 -0.08
C ASP A 216 5.52 4.56 0.48
N VAL A 217 5.95 3.86 1.53
CA VAL A 217 5.18 2.76 2.13
C VAL A 217 4.06 3.30 3.00
N LYS A 218 2.81 2.98 2.64
CA LYS A 218 1.62 3.32 3.43
C LYS A 218 1.23 2.25 4.44
N MET A 219 1.59 0.98 4.19
CA MET A 219 1.22 -0.16 5.02
C MET A 219 2.45 -0.91 5.52
N VAL A 220 2.53 -1.13 6.82
CA VAL A 220 3.64 -1.87 7.45
C VAL A 220 3.09 -3.06 8.21
N VAL A 221 3.60 -4.26 7.93
CA VAL A 221 3.30 -5.47 8.71
C VAL A 221 4.54 -5.84 9.53
N CYS A 222 4.36 -6.03 10.83
CA CYS A 222 5.45 -6.35 11.75
C CYS A 222 5.30 -7.79 12.28
N ASP A 223 6.29 -8.65 12.03
CA ASP A 223 6.42 -9.96 12.66
C ASP A 223 7.05 -9.80 14.05
N CYS A 224 6.23 -9.59 15.07
CA CYS A 224 6.67 -9.25 16.44
C CYS A 224 7.45 -10.39 17.13
N SER A 225 8.29 -10.11 18.11
CA SER A 225 8.84 -11.16 18.99
C SER A 225 7.71 -11.87 19.75
N PRO A 226 7.78 -13.20 19.97
CA PRO A 226 6.86 -13.91 20.85
C PRO A 226 6.96 -13.50 22.32
N VAL A 227 8.07 -12.85 22.72
CA VAL A 227 8.25 -12.24 24.03
C VAL A 227 7.92 -10.76 23.90
N PHE A 228 6.87 -10.30 24.59
CA PHE A 228 6.34 -8.95 24.38
C PHE A 228 7.40 -7.87 24.66
N GLU A 229 8.17 -8.03 25.73
CA GLU A 229 9.21 -7.10 26.20
C GLU A 229 10.43 -7.01 25.27
N GLU A 230 10.59 -7.92 24.31
CA GLU A 230 11.66 -7.86 23.30
C GLU A 230 11.28 -6.96 22.11
N ASN A 231 10.02 -6.53 22.00
CA ASN A 231 9.59 -5.61 20.96
C ASN A 231 9.90 -4.16 21.36
N ASP A 232 10.36 -3.36 20.40
CA ASP A 232 10.65 -1.94 20.61
C ASP A 232 9.38 -1.16 21.01
N GLU A 233 9.42 -0.49 22.16
CA GLU A 233 8.25 0.19 22.73
C GLU A 233 7.76 1.35 21.85
N GLU A 234 8.67 2.09 21.21
CA GLU A 234 8.31 3.19 20.32
C GLU A 234 7.62 2.70 19.05
N LEU A 235 7.99 1.53 18.55
CA LEU A 235 7.29 0.86 17.46
C LEU A 235 5.92 0.31 17.90
N LEU A 236 5.82 -0.28 19.10
CA LEU A 236 4.54 -0.74 19.66
C LEU A 236 3.51 0.39 19.77
N LYS A 237 3.95 1.61 20.13
CA LYS A 237 3.11 2.83 20.17
C LYS A 237 2.55 3.24 18.81
N LYS A 238 3.21 2.85 17.71
CA LYS A 238 2.78 3.18 16.34
C LYS A 238 1.77 2.19 15.76
N PHE A 239 1.54 1.04 16.41
CA PHE A 239 0.63 0.03 15.90
C PHE A 239 -0.81 0.55 15.89
N THR A 240 -1.34 0.80 14.69
CA THR A 240 -2.75 1.10 14.46
C THR A 240 -3.59 -0.15 14.68
N TYR A 241 -3.07 -1.29 14.17
CA TYR A 241 -3.74 -2.58 14.22
C TYR A 241 -2.82 -3.63 14.85
N CYS A 242 -3.42 -4.55 15.58
CA CYS A 242 -2.76 -5.74 16.13
C CYS A 242 -3.52 -6.98 15.69
N LEU A 243 -2.83 -8.01 15.22
CA LEU A 243 -3.42 -9.30 14.87
C LEU A 243 -2.79 -10.40 15.71
N ILE A 244 -3.62 -11.15 16.43
CA ILE A 244 -3.19 -12.22 17.33
C ILE A 244 -3.70 -13.57 16.80
N PRO A 245 -2.90 -14.31 16.01
CA PRO A 245 -3.23 -15.68 15.64
C PRO A 245 -3.23 -16.62 16.84
N THR A 246 -4.23 -17.49 16.91
CA THR A 246 -4.34 -18.58 17.87
C THR A 246 -4.89 -19.84 17.20
N THR A 247 -4.97 -20.96 17.94
CA THR A 247 -5.48 -22.23 17.41
C THR A 247 -6.75 -22.62 18.15
N LEU A 248 -7.75 -23.11 17.41
CA LEU A 248 -8.98 -23.61 18.01
C LEU A 248 -8.84 -25.08 18.42
N ASN A 249 -8.32 -25.32 19.62
CA ASN A 249 -8.28 -26.65 20.23
C ASN A 249 -8.44 -26.53 21.76
N PRO A 250 -8.78 -27.61 22.49
CA PRO A 250 -9.05 -27.55 23.93
C PRO A 250 -7.90 -26.97 24.76
N LEU A 251 -6.64 -27.31 24.42
CA LEU A 251 -5.47 -26.78 25.10
C LEU A 251 -5.19 -25.32 24.71
N GLY A 252 -5.54 -24.95 23.48
CA GLY A 252 -5.45 -23.61 22.93
C GLY A 252 -6.43 -22.67 23.59
N LEU A 253 -7.70 -23.04 23.78
CA LEU A 253 -8.67 -22.16 24.42
C LEU A 253 -8.36 -21.94 25.91
N ASN A 254 -8.09 -23.00 26.67
CA ASN A 254 -7.83 -22.86 28.12
C ASN A 254 -6.49 -22.19 28.43
N LYS A 255 -5.40 -22.47 27.69
CA LYS A 255 -4.09 -21.85 27.95
C LYS A 255 -3.82 -20.62 27.09
N ASN A 256 -4.15 -20.66 25.79
CA ASN A 256 -3.92 -19.50 24.94
C ASN A 256 -4.92 -18.38 25.24
N GLY A 257 -6.12 -18.67 25.76
CA GLY A 257 -7.05 -17.64 26.21
C GLY A 257 -6.42 -16.72 27.25
N ASP A 258 -5.85 -17.29 28.31
CA ASP A 258 -5.20 -16.51 29.38
C ASP A 258 -4.00 -15.73 28.85
N VAL A 259 -3.29 -16.36 27.91
CA VAL A 259 -2.13 -15.77 27.25
C VAL A 259 -2.57 -14.57 26.40
N ILE A 260 -3.63 -14.68 25.59
CA ILE A 260 -4.18 -13.58 24.79
C ILE A 260 -4.68 -12.45 25.71
N LYS A 261 -5.39 -12.76 26.80
CA LYS A 261 -5.78 -11.75 27.80
C LYS A 261 -4.58 -10.98 28.34
N ARG A 262 -3.45 -11.65 28.60
CA ARG A 262 -2.20 -11.00 29.03
C ARG A 262 -1.58 -10.18 27.91
N THR A 263 -1.59 -10.67 26.67
CA THR A 263 -1.10 -9.95 25.49
C THR A 263 -1.88 -8.66 25.28
N VAL A 264 -3.21 -8.72 25.29
CA VAL A 264 -4.09 -7.54 25.18
C VAL A 264 -3.76 -6.53 26.29
N LYS A 265 -3.65 -6.98 27.55
CA LYS A 265 -3.25 -6.10 28.66
C LYS A 265 -1.85 -5.52 28.49
N ALA A 266 -0.90 -6.27 27.93
CA ALA A 266 0.45 -5.80 27.67
C ALA A 266 0.48 -4.75 26.55
N ILE A 267 -0.24 -4.99 25.45
CA ILE A 267 -0.45 -4.02 24.37
C ILE A 267 -1.06 -2.75 24.95
N ARG A 268 -2.15 -2.84 25.71
CA ARG A 268 -2.82 -1.67 26.30
C ARG A 268 -1.92 -0.85 27.22
N ARG A 269 -1.00 -1.46 27.98
CA ARG A 269 -0.04 -0.71 28.81
C ARG A 269 0.86 0.24 28.00
N VAL A 270 1.10 -0.07 26.74
CA VAL A 270 1.99 0.70 25.85
C VAL A 270 1.21 1.52 24.83
N ASN A 271 0.11 0.97 24.30
CA ASN A 271 -0.70 1.53 23.24
C ASN A 271 -2.20 1.32 23.52
N GLN A 272 -2.85 2.39 23.97
CA GLN A 272 -4.28 2.42 24.27
C GLN A 272 -5.16 2.50 23.01
N ASP A 273 -4.57 2.88 21.87
CA ASP A 273 -5.30 3.21 20.66
C ASP A 273 -5.34 2.10 19.60
N ALA A 274 -4.44 1.11 19.69
CA ALA A 274 -4.39 0.00 18.75
C ALA A 274 -5.71 -0.77 18.69
N TYR A 275 -6.22 -1.05 17.50
CA TYR A 275 -7.34 -1.96 17.32
C TYR A 275 -6.83 -3.41 17.26
N ILE A 276 -7.34 -4.30 18.09
CA ILE A 276 -6.81 -5.65 18.28
C ILE A 276 -7.78 -6.68 17.72
N PHE A 277 -7.32 -7.50 16.78
CA PHE A 277 -8.03 -8.64 16.22
C PHE A 277 -7.44 -9.97 16.72
N VAL A 278 -8.31 -10.94 17.03
CA VAL A 278 -7.91 -12.34 17.30
C VAL A 278 -8.36 -13.24 16.16
N LEU A 279 -7.41 -13.99 15.58
CA LEU A 279 -7.65 -14.84 14.43
C LEU A 279 -7.45 -16.32 14.77
N ILE A 280 -8.38 -17.18 14.34
CA ILE A 280 -8.13 -18.63 14.34
C ILE A 280 -7.26 -19.02 13.15
N ASN A 281 -6.04 -19.47 13.45
CA ASN A 281 -5.11 -20.07 12.52
C ASN A 281 -5.06 -21.60 12.67
N ASN A 282 -4.60 -22.27 11.62
CA ASN A 282 -4.44 -23.71 11.52
C ASN A 282 -5.75 -24.46 11.84
N TYR A 283 -6.89 -23.91 11.38
CA TYR A 283 -8.21 -24.44 11.67
C TYR A 283 -8.43 -25.78 10.97
N GLN A 284 -8.81 -26.80 11.74
CA GLN A 284 -9.24 -28.08 11.22
C GLN A 284 -10.75 -28.14 11.32
N ALA A 285 -11.41 -27.98 10.17
CA ALA A 285 -12.84 -28.14 10.10
C ALA A 285 -13.20 -29.60 10.42
N ASP A 286 -14.13 -29.76 11.34
CA ASP A 286 -14.76 -31.04 11.66
C ASP A 286 -16.26 -30.76 11.86
N GLU A 287 -17.13 -31.47 11.15
CA GLU A 287 -18.59 -31.27 11.22
C GLU A 287 -19.21 -31.86 12.50
N THR A 288 -18.39 -32.21 13.47
CA THR A 288 -18.83 -32.80 14.73
C THR A 288 -19.26 -31.76 15.74
N ARG A 289 -20.06 -32.22 16.72
CA ARG A 289 -20.39 -31.49 17.95
C ARG A 289 -19.16 -30.88 18.65
N ARG A 290 -17.95 -31.43 18.45
CA ARG A 290 -16.71 -30.92 19.08
C ARG A 290 -16.33 -29.54 18.55
N SER A 291 -16.42 -29.32 17.24
CA SER A 291 -16.10 -28.01 16.64
C SER A 291 -17.06 -26.94 17.12
N GLN A 292 -18.36 -27.25 17.18
CA GLN A 292 -19.35 -26.30 17.70
C GLN A 292 -19.07 -25.94 19.16
N VAL A 293 -18.79 -26.92 20.02
CA VAL A 293 -18.45 -26.66 21.43
C VAL A 293 -17.22 -25.77 21.55
N LEU A 294 -16.19 -25.99 20.72
CA LEU A 294 -14.99 -25.15 20.75
C LEU A 294 -15.26 -23.71 20.30
N LYS A 295 -16.10 -23.52 19.26
CA LYS A 295 -16.52 -22.18 18.82
C LYS A 295 -17.34 -21.46 19.89
N ASP A 296 -18.30 -22.15 20.52
CA ASP A 296 -19.10 -21.58 21.61
C ASP A 296 -18.21 -21.16 22.80
N GLN A 297 -17.18 -21.96 23.12
CA GLN A 297 -16.22 -21.61 24.16
C GLN A 297 -15.33 -20.44 23.75
N TYR A 298 -14.88 -20.39 22.50
CA TYR A 298 -14.13 -19.27 21.95
C TYR A 298 -14.91 -17.96 22.08
N GLN A 299 -16.15 -17.92 21.59
CA GLN A 299 -17.02 -16.75 21.68
C GLN A 299 -17.19 -16.29 23.14
N ARG A 300 -17.53 -17.19 24.06
CA ARG A 300 -17.70 -16.85 25.49
C ARG A 300 -16.41 -16.32 26.12
N TYR A 301 -15.26 -16.87 25.75
CA TYR A 301 -13.99 -16.51 26.36
C TYR A 301 -13.57 -15.09 26.00
N PHE A 302 -13.80 -14.68 24.74
CA PHE A 302 -13.40 -13.37 24.23
C PHE A 302 -14.49 -12.31 24.35
N ALA A 303 -15.76 -12.69 24.49
CA ALA A 303 -16.87 -11.76 24.74
C ALA A 303 -16.62 -10.85 25.96
N GLU A 304 -16.08 -11.40 27.06
CA GLU A 304 -15.73 -10.62 28.25
C GLU A 304 -14.72 -9.51 27.94
N ILE A 305 -13.76 -9.75 27.04
CA ILE A 305 -12.75 -8.74 26.67
C ILE A 305 -13.38 -7.70 25.74
N SER A 306 -14.21 -8.13 24.79
CA SER A 306 -14.93 -7.22 23.90
C SER A 306 -15.94 -6.32 24.63
N GLU A 307 -16.47 -6.77 25.78
CA GLU A 307 -17.31 -5.94 26.66
C GLU A 307 -16.49 -4.84 27.36
N ASP A 308 -15.23 -5.13 27.71
CA ASP A 308 -14.34 -4.23 28.44
C ASP A 308 -13.47 -3.32 27.54
N ASP A 309 -13.27 -3.69 26.27
CA ASP A 309 -12.36 -3.03 25.32
C ASP A 309 -13.02 -2.87 23.95
N GLU A 310 -13.49 -1.66 23.67
CA GLU A 310 -14.20 -1.31 22.41
C GLU A 310 -13.31 -1.40 21.15
N LYS A 311 -11.98 -1.46 21.33
CA LYS A 311 -10.98 -1.61 20.27
C LYS A 311 -10.41 -3.03 20.26
N PHE A 312 -11.19 -4.00 20.73
CA PHE A 312 -10.85 -5.42 20.71
C PHE A 312 -11.97 -6.24 20.05
N GLU A 313 -11.57 -7.04 19.08
CA GLU A 313 -12.47 -7.91 18.33
C GLU A 313 -11.86 -9.31 18.17
N PHE A 314 -12.68 -10.33 18.34
CA PHE A 314 -12.32 -11.69 17.98
C PHE A 314 -13.09 -12.08 16.73
N ILE A 315 -12.39 -12.64 15.74
CA ILE A 315 -12.99 -12.94 14.44
C ILE A 315 -13.78 -14.23 14.54
N ASP A 316 -15.06 -14.21 14.13
CA ASP A 316 -15.88 -15.41 14.15
C ASP A 316 -15.28 -16.49 13.22
N PRO A 317 -15.00 -17.72 13.72
CA PRO A 317 -14.42 -18.78 12.91
C PRO A 317 -15.33 -19.29 11.78
N ASP A 318 -16.61 -18.88 11.73
CA ASP A 318 -17.49 -19.12 10.59
C ASP A 318 -17.35 -18.07 9.47
N GLU A 319 -16.79 -16.90 9.77
CA GLU A 319 -16.53 -15.84 8.80
C GLU A 319 -15.13 -15.97 8.20
N VAL A 320 -14.11 -16.00 9.08
CA VAL A 320 -12.71 -16.06 8.65
C VAL A 320 -11.90 -17.00 9.52
N VAL A 321 -11.17 -17.88 8.85
CA VAL A 321 -10.15 -18.74 9.43
C VAL A 321 -9.01 -18.91 8.45
N ILE A 322 -7.82 -19.20 8.98
CA ILE A 322 -6.75 -19.79 8.17
C ILE A 322 -6.82 -21.31 8.36
N ARG A 323 -7.18 -22.03 7.29
CA ARG A 323 -7.37 -23.48 7.35
C ARG A 323 -6.04 -24.20 7.46
N ASN A 324 -6.05 -25.37 8.12
CA ASN A 324 -4.94 -26.30 8.06
C ASN A 324 -4.65 -26.64 6.59
N SER A 325 -3.40 -26.46 6.19
CA SER A 325 -2.97 -26.63 4.81
C SER A 325 -1.59 -27.27 4.76
N LYS A 326 -1.45 -28.30 3.93
CA LYS A 326 -0.13 -28.89 3.64
C LYS A 326 0.81 -27.86 3.01
N GLN A 327 0.29 -26.93 2.20
CA GLN A 327 1.11 -25.90 1.57
C GLN A 327 1.69 -24.95 2.62
N LEU A 328 0.90 -24.55 3.62
CA LEU A 328 1.39 -23.74 4.74
C LEU A 328 2.32 -24.54 5.66
N PHE A 329 2.04 -25.83 5.86
CA PHE A 329 2.88 -26.71 6.67
C PHE A 329 4.28 -26.90 6.09
N TYR A 330 4.40 -27.05 4.76
CA TYR A 330 5.68 -27.19 4.07
C TYR A 330 6.24 -25.85 3.55
N TRP A 331 5.63 -24.73 3.91
CA TRP A 331 6.16 -23.42 3.54
C TRP A 331 7.51 -23.21 4.23
N GLY A 332 8.52 -22.79 3.45
CA GLY A 332 9.92 -22.77 3.88
C GLY A 332 10.74 -23.97 3.41
N TYR A 333 10.15 -24.96 2.73
CA TYR A 333 10.90 -26.07 2.13
C TYR A 333 12.01 -25.59 1.18
N HIS A 334 11.83 -24.42 0.56
CA HIS A 334 12.80 -23.79 -0.33
C HIS A 334 14.16 -23.49 0.31
N ILE A 335 14.19 -23.34 1.65
CA ILE A 335 15.44 -23.19 2.41
C ILE A 335 16.33 -24.43 2.28
N TYR A 336 15.75 -25.61 2.08
CA TYR A 336 16.46 -26.88 2.03
C TYR A 336 16.69 -27.39 0.61
N ASP A 337 15.77 -27.12 -0.33
CA ASP A 337 15.90 -27.58 -1.71
C ASP A 337 16.61 -26.57 -2.65
N GLY A 338 16.91 -25.36 -2.14
CA GLY A 338 17.55 -24.28 -2.91
C GLY A 338 16.59 -23.48 -3.80
N GLY A 339 15.28 -23.66 -3.60
CA GLY A 339 14.23 -22.91 -4.27
C GLY A 339 14.24 -21.42 -3.94
N ARG A 340 13.50 -20.64 -4.74
CA ARG A 340 13.34 -19.20 -4.48
C ARG A 340 12.30 -18.98 -3.38
N PRO A 341 12.45 -17.93 -2.57
CA PRO A 341 11.39 -17.53 -1.65
C PRO A 341 10.07 -17.28 -2.37
N GLU A 342 9.01 -17.90 -1.87
CA GLU A 342 7.64 -17.73 -2.34
C GLU A 342 6.64 -17.85 -1.18
N LEU A 343 5.42 -17.36 -1.36
CA LEU A 343 4.31 -17.67 -0.44
C LEU A 343 3.66 -18.99 -0.84
N ALA A 344 2.88 -19.56 0.08
CA ALA A 344 2.01 -20.70 -0.19
C ALA A 344 0.78 -20.34 -1.07
N PHE A 345 0.94 -19.44 -2.04
CA PHE A 345 -0.10 -18.89 -2.92
C PHE A 345 -0.18 -19.58 -4.29
N ASN A 346 0.63 -20.62 -4.49
CA ASN A 346 0.60 -21.42 -5.70
C ASN A 346 -0.71 -22.23 -5.80
N SER A 347 -1.20 -22.40 -7.03
CA SER A 347 -2.44 -23.13 -7.28
C SER A 347 -2.18 -24.63 -7.37
N VAL A 348 -2.95 -25.41 -6.61
CA VAL A 348 -2.96 -26.88 -6.66
C VAL A 348 -4.35 -27.31 -7.12
N GLY A 349 -4.43 -27.96 -8.29
CA GLY A 349 -5.72 -28.36 -8.88
C GLY A 349 -6.64 -27.19 -9.22
N GLY A 350 -6.07 -26.04 -9.62
CA GLY A 350 -6.82 -24.84 -10.00
C GLY A 350 -7.34 -24.00 -8.83
N ARG A 351 -7.02 -24.36 -7.58
CA ARG A 351 -7.38 -23.61 -6.37
C ARG A 351 -6.15 -23.36 -5.51
N CYS A 352 -6.19 -22.28 -4.72
CA CYS A 352 -5.20 -22.03 -3.68
C CYS A 352 -5.92 -21.62 -2.40
N LEU A 353 -6.11 -22.59 -1.48
CA LEU A 353 -6.82 -22.35 -0.23
C LEU A 353 -6.11 -21.32 0.66
N PRO A 354 -4.77 -21.36 0.86
CA PRO A 354 -4.10 -20.32 1.63
C PRO A 354 -4.31 -18.92 1.06
N ARG A 355 -4.17 -18.76 -0.27
CA ARG A 355 -4.42 -17.45 -0.90
C ARG A 355 -5.84 -16.97 -0.67
N ALA A 356 -6.84 -17.85 -0.78
CA ALA A 356 -8.22 -17.50 -0.49
C ALA A 356 -8.42 -17.11 0.97
N ASP A 357 -7.84 -17.85 1.92
CA ASP A 357 -7.97 -17.59 3.36
C ASP A 357 -7.38 -16.23 3.74
N PHE A 358 -6.19 -15.89 3.22
CA PHE A 358 -5.54 -14.61 3.51
C PHE A 358 -6.20 -13.41 2.80
N LEU A 359 -6.79 -13.62 1.61
CA LEU A 359 -7.61 -12.58 0.96
C LEU A 359 -8.93 -12.36 1.72
N ASN A 360 -9.56 -13.42 2.23
CA ASN A 360 -10.76 -13.29 3.06
C ASN A 360 -10.44 -12.58 4.38
N LEU A 361 -9.29 -12.88 5.01
CA LEU A 361 -8.82 -12.14 6.18
C LEU A 361 -8.62 -10.65 5.86
N LEU A 362 -7.97 -10.33 4.74
CA LEU A 362 -7.79 -8.94 4.35
C LEU A 362 -9.14 -8.22 4.16
N ASN A 363 -10.08 -8.82 3.43
CA ASN A 363 -11.41 -8.25 3.23
C ASN A 363 -12.12 -8.01 4.57
N TYR A 364 -12.02 -8.96 5.51
CA TYR A 364 -12.60 -8.78 6.85
C TYR A 364 -11.98 -7.59 7.57
N LEU A 365 -10.65 -7.44 7.53
CA LEU A 365 -9.98 -6.28 8.11
C LEU A 365 -10.42 -4.99 7.40
N GLU A 366 -10.60 -4.98 6.09
CA GLU A 366 -11.12 -3.83 5.32
C GLU A 366 -12.56 -3.46 5.74
N ASP A 367 -13.42 -4.45 6.00
CA ASP A 367 -14.82 -4.20 6.40
C ASP A 367 -14.95 -3.73 7.86
N HIS A 368 -13.97 -4.05 8.72
CA HIS A 368 -14.00 -3.77 10.17
C HIS A 368 -12.99 -2.70 10.60
N SER A 369 -12.33 -2.03 9.64
CA SER A 369 -11.32 -1.02 9.93
C SER A 369 -11.14 -0.03 8.78
N ASP A 370 -10.29 0.98 8.96
CA ASP A 370 -9.95 1.95 7.90
C ASP A 370 -8.73 1.52 7.05
N ILE A 371 -8.30 0.26 7.16
CA ILE A 371 -7.11 -0.24 6.45
C ILE A 371 -7.23 -0.11 4.92
N GLU A 372 -8.44 -0.03 4.35
CA GLU A 372 -8.63 0.23 2.90
C GLU A 372 -8.09 1.59 2.46
N GLU A 373 -8.04 2.59 3.35
CA GLU A 373 -7.51 3.93 3.03
C GLU A 373 -6.02 3.91 2.65
N CYS A 374 -5.30 2.84 3.02
CA CYS A 374 -3.89 2.65 2.66
C CYS A 374 -3.67 2.04 1.27
N ARG A 375 -4.72 1.62 0.56
CA ARG A 375 -4.64 1.03 -0.79
C ARG A 375 -4.24 2.10 -1.82
N ASN A 376 -3.48 1.71 -2.84
CA ASN A 376 -2.98 2.62 -3.89
C ASN A 376 -4.04 3.02 -4.92
#